data_AF-A0A7J4ECV3-F1
#
_entry.id   AF-A0A7J4ECV3-F1
#
_cell.length_a   1.000
_cell.length_b   1.000
_cell.length_c   1.000
_cell.angle_alpha   90.00
_cell.angle_beta   90.00
_cell.angle_gamma   90.00
#
_symmetry.space_group_name_H-M   'P 1'
#
loop_
_entity.id
_entity.type
_entity.pdbx_description
1 polymer ?
#
loop_
_entity_poly.entity_id
_entity_poly.type
_entity_poly.pdbx_seq_one_letter_code
_entity_poly.pdbx_strand_id
1 'polypeptide(L)'
;DNCTGCGACVDAYPYEAKILEEISERRKEVTITVNHEKYSVPERITVLRALELTGFKVLTFKEEGEPSEKEILAPCRTGGCWSCEVIINGELKPSCVTPVEEGMAIITDREEIEKSEPKRIVSNFQGHAVGGVGTPYWLKPRSFSCGFIEVVCFAHGCILRCPTCQNWAIAYSAAEDPLSPRDAARVMSYERGRYGVDRMAISGGESTLNRRWLLGFLRELKNLNRDERARIHVDTNAVVLTPGYIDELVIAGATDVGADIKALELDTFIRITGIRDRELAKKLLDNEWKAVKYLIENADKMFIGIGIPYNEALISLDEVYQIGERIARWSPDVQVCAIDYRPAFRKMEIRKPNYEDMQKVKVVLEDSGLRCVICQTEFGIIGP
;
A
#
# COMPACT_ATOMS: atom_id res chain seq x y z
N ASP A 1 19.17 -21.64 11.22
CA ASP A 1 19.14 -22.97 10.59
C ASP A 1 17.81 -23.37 9.94
N ASN A 2 16.69 -22.70 10.21
CA ASN A 2 15.38 -23.02 9.62
C ASN A 2 14.86 -21.95 8.63
N CYS A 3 15.75 -21.27 7.90
CA CYS A 3 15.34 -20.27 6.91
C CYS A 3 14.60 -20.93 5.75
N THR A 4 13.42 -20.42 5.40
CA THR A 4 12.63 -20.91 4.25
C THR A 4 12.96 -20.23 2.93
N GLY A 5 13.86 -19.24 2.95
CA GLY A 5 14.20 -18.42 1.78
C GLY A 5 13.08 -17.45 1.36
N CYS A 6 12.14 -17.10 2.25
CA CYS A 6 11.01 -16.23 1.90
C CYS A 6 11.40 -14.79 1.51
N GLY A 7 12.59 -14.33 1.92
CA GLY A 7 13.08 -12.98 1.61
C GLY A 7 12.48 -11.84 2.43
N ALA A 8 11.44 -12.09 3.23
CA ALA A 8 10.79 -11.04 4.02
C ALA A 8 11.77 -10.30 4.96
N CYS A 9 12.70 -11.04 5.59
CA CYS A 9 13.71 -10.44 6.46
C CYS A 9 14.77 -9.63 5.70
N VAL A 10 14.99 -9.91 4.41
CA VAL A 10 15.85 -9.10 3.54
C VAL A 10 15.10 -7.84 3.14
N ASP A 11 13.85 -7.96 2.70
CA ASP A 11 13.00 -6.81 2.35
C ASP A 11 12.77 -5.85 3.53
N ALA A 12 12.69 -6.35 4.76
CA ALA A 12 12.45 -5.54 5.94
C ALA A 12 13.70 -4.86 6.53
N TYR A 13 14.91 -5.29 6.17
CA TYR A 13 16.12 -4.81 6.86
C TYR A 13 16.71 -3.53 6.20
N PRO A 14 17.07 -2.51 6.99
CA PRO A 14 17.75 -1.32 6.48
C PRO A 14 19.20 -1.62 6.09
N TYR A 15 19.84 -0.67 5.41
CA TYR A 15 21.25 -0.72 4.99
C TYR A 15 21.67 -1.92 4.14
N GLU A 16 20.69 -2.62 3.54
CA GLU A 16 20.93 -3.86 2.77
C GLU A 16 21.78 -4.90 3.55
N ALA A 17 21.70 -4.89 4.89
CA ALA A 17 22.61 -5.67 5.74
C ALA A 17 22.31 -7.18 5.76
N LYS A 18 21.33 -7.64 4.98
CA LYS A 18 21.00 -9.05 4.79
C LYS A 18 20.87 -9.33 3.30
N ILE A 19 21.39 -10.49 2.89
CA ILE A 19 21.28 -11.00 1.53
C ILE A 19 20.61 -12.39 1.56
N LEU A 20 19.87 -12.72 0.51
CA LEU A 20 19.45 -14.09 0.27
C LEU A 20 20.58 -14.80 -0.47
N GLU A 21 21.11 -15.85 0.13
CA GLU A 21 22.10 -16.72 -0.48
C GLU A 21 21.42 -18.00 -0.99
N GLU A 22 21.68 -18.35 -2.24
CA GLU A 22 21.21 -19.58 -2.83
C GLU A 22 22.15 -20.73 -2.48
N ILE A 23 21.59 -21.77 -1.85
CA ILE A 23 22.35 -22.95 -1.41
C ILE A 23 21.91 -24.15 -2.24
N SER A 24 22.82 -24.71 -3.01
CA SER A 24 22.61 -25.91 -3.83
C SER A 24 22.85 -27.19 -3.02
N GLU A 25 21.98 -27.45 -2.04
CA GLU A 25 22.00 -28.66 -1.23
C GLU A 25 20.76 -29.50 -1.47
N ARG A 26 20.92 -30.83 -1.45
CA ARG A 26 19.78 -31.75 -1.52
C ARG A 26 19.00 -31.68 -0.21
N ARG A 27 17.77 -31.22 -0.29
CA ARG A 27 16.84 -31.14 0.85
C ARG A 27 16.05 -32.42 0.96
N LYS A 28 15.63 -32.77 2.18
CA LYS A 28 14.63 -33.83 2.36
C LYS A 28 13.31 -33.36 1.73
N GLU A 29 12.50 -34.31 1.32
CA GLU A 29 11.15 -34.01 0.85
C GLU A 29 10.14 -34.22 1.98
N VAL A 30 9.07 -33.44 1.93
CA VAL A 30 7.89 -33.57 2.78
C VAL A 30 6.66 -33.78 1.90
N THR A 31 5.72 -34.57 2.39
CA THR A 31 4.44 -34.81 1.71
C THR A 31 3.43 -33.76 2.14
N ILE A 32 2.84 -33.06 1.17
CA ILE A 32 1.74 -32.12 1.37
C ILE A 32 0.53 -32.54 0.54
N THR A 33 -0.66 -32.08 0.91
CA THR A 33 -1.89 -32.25 0.12
C THR A 33 -2.40 -30.89 -0.33
N VAL A 34 -2.50 -30.64 -1.63
CA VAL A 34 -3.02 -29.40 -2.21
C VAL A 34 -4.32 -29.71 -2.95
N ASN A 35 -5.44 -29.11 -2.54
CA ASN A 35 -6.78 -29.36 -3.12
C ASN A 35 -7.08 -30.87 -3.30
N HIS A 36 -6.82 -31.67 -2.26
CA HIS A 36 -7.01 -33.14 -2.23
C HIS A 36 -5.98 -33.98 -3.01
N GLU A 37 -5.04 -33.38 -3.72
CA GLU A 37 -3.96 -34.08 -4.42
C GLU A 37 -2.67 -34.07 -3.59
N LYS A 38 -1.98 -35.21 -3.53
CA LYS A 38 -0.72 -35.35 -2.77
C LYS A 38 0.49 -34.98 -3.63
N TYR A 39 1.41 -34.23 -3.03
CA TYR A 39 2.65 -33.80 -3.65
C TYR A 39 3.84 -34.04 -2.71
N SER A 40 4.99 -34.39 -3.27
CA SER A 40 6.28 -34.41 -2.57
C SER A 40 7.03 -33.12 -2.92
N VAL A 41 7.38 -32.32 -1.91
CA VAL A 41 8.09 -31.04 -2.10
C VAL A 41 9.29 -30.93 -1.16
N PRO A 42 10.33 -30.15 -1.50
CA PRO A 42 11.46 -29.93 -0.61
C PRO A 42 11.03 -29.31 0.72
N GLU A 43 11.65 -29.72 1.83
CA GLU A 43 11.53 -29.01 3.11
C GLU A 43 12.21 -27.62 3.06
N ARG A 44 11.95 -26.78 4.09
CA ARG A 44 12.55 -25.44 4.22
C ARG A 44 12.26 -24.52 3.03
N ILE A 45 11.06 -24.61 2.50
CA ILE A 45 10.49 -23.64 1.56
C ILE A 45 9.19 -23.10 2.14
N THR A 46 8.67 -22.03 1.55
CA THR A 46 7.35 -21.51 1.90
C THR A 46 6.25 -22.29 1.18
N VAL A 47 5.04 -22.24 1.71
CA VAL A 47 3.85 -22.79 1.06
C VAL A 47 3.66 -22.19 -0.33
N LEU A 48 3.90 -20.88 -0.51
CA LEU A 48 3.81 -20.25 -1.83
C LEU A 48 4.80 -20.86 -2.82
N ARG A 49 6.04 -21.12 -2.40
CA ARG A 49 7.05 -21.77 -3.26
C ARG A 49 6.69 -23.22 -3.55
N ALA A 50 6.12 -23.95 -2.58
CA ALA A 50 5.62 -25.30 -2.81
C ALA A 50 4.49 -25.31 -3.84
N LEU A 51 3.53 -24.39 -3.73
CA LEU A 51 2.43 -24.25 -4.71
C LEU A 51 2.97 -23.93 -6.12
N GLU A 52 4.01 -23.11 -6.23
CA GLU A 52 4.67 -22.86 -7.52
C GLU A 52 5.28 -24.14 -8.11
N LEU A 53 5.92 -24.99 -7.30
CA LEU A 53 6.46 -26.28 -7.73
C LEU A 53 5.37 -27.30 -8.12
N THR A 54 4.15 -27.18 -7.58
CA THR A 54 3.00 -28.02 -7.95
C THR A 54 2.19 -27.47 -9.14
N GLY A 55 2.70 -26.41 -9.80
CA GLY A 55 2.15 -25.89 -11.05
C GLY A 55 1.27 -24.65 -10.92
N PHE A 56 1.22 -24.01 -9.75
CA PHE A 56 0.56 -22.70 -9.62
C PHE A 56 1.45 -21.58 -10.17
N LYS A 57 0.81 -20.59 -10.79
CA LYS A 57 1.48 -19.36 -11.23
C LYS A 57 1.36 -18.29 -10.15
N VAL A 58 2.50 -17.86 -9.61
CA VAL A 58 2.55 -16.77 -8.64
C VAL A 58 2.56 -15.42 -9.36
N LEU A 59 1.59 -14.57 -9.05
CA LEU A 59 1.46 -13.23 -9.61
C LEU A 59 1.83 -12.19 -8.55
N THR A 60 2.62 -11.19 -8.94
CA THR A 60 2.84 -9.99 -8.10
C THR A 60 1.77 -8.94 -8.35
N PHE A 61 1.25 -8.87 -9.58
CA PHE A 61 0.25 -7.90 -10.01
C PHE A 61 -0.68 -8.54 -11.05
N LYS A 62 -1.96 -8.19 -10.99
CA LYS A 62 -2.98 -8.55 -11.99
C LYS A 62 -3.81 -7.29 -12.29
N GLU A 63 -3.81 -6.87 -13.56
CA GLU A 63 -4.43 -5.62 -13.99
C GLU A 63 -5.96 -5.69 -13.87
N GLU A 64 -6.57 -6.76 -14.38
CA GLU A 64 -8.02 -6.95 -14.33
C GLU A 64 -8.40 -8.40 -14.08
N GLY A 65 -9.60 -8.55 -13.51
CA GLY A 65 -10.20 -9.82 -13.21
C GLY A 65 -9.60 -10.54 -12.00
N GLU A 66 -10.33 -11.52 -11.52
CA GLU A 66 -9.89 -12.38 -10.45
C GLU A 66 -8.79 -13.35 -10.95
N PRO A 67 -7.76 -13.67 -10.13
CA PRO A 67 -6.82 -14.74 -10.46
C PRO A 67 -7.55 -16.06 -10.75
N SER A 68 -7.09 -16.81 -11.75
CA SER A 68 -7.67 -18.14 -12.05
C SER A 68 -7.40 -19.15 -10.92
N GLU A 69 -8.03 -20.33 -10.97
CA GLU A 69 -7.84 -21.41 -9.97
C GLU A 69 -6.37 -21.82 -9.75
N LYS A 70 -5.51 -21.65 -10.77
CA LYS A 70 -4.07 -21.94 -10.70
C LYS A 70 -3.19 -20.70 -10.57
N GLU A 71 -3.77 -19.54 -10.24
CA GLU A 71 -3.04 -18.30 -10.01
C GLU A 71 -3.15 -17.83 -8.55
N ILE A 72 -2.02 -17.49 -7.93
CA ILE A 72 -1.97 -16.95 -6.56
C ILE A 72 -1.37 -15.56 -6.60
N LEU A 73 -2.09 -14.59 -6.06
CA LEU A 73 -1.62 -13.21 -5.95
C LEU A 73 -0.81 -13.04 -4.65
N ALA A 74 0.48 -12.73 -4.77
CA ALA A 74 1.40 -12.52 -3.66
C ALA A 74 2.16 -11.19 -3.83
N PRO A 75 1.48 -10.04 -3.70
CA PRO A 75 2.04 -8.75 -4.09
C PRO A 75 3.10 -8.25 -3.10
N CYS A 76 2.87 -8.42 -1.79
CA CYS A 76 3.84 -7.92 -0.80
C CYS A 76 5.02 -8.86 -0.57
N ARG A 77 4.82 -10.18 -0.67
CA ARG A 77 5.79 -11.25 -0.32
C ARG A 77 6.40 -11.18 1.09
N THR A 78 5.85 -10.36 1.99
CA THR A 78 6.32 -10.20 3.38
C THR A 78 5.37 -10.79 4.42
N GLY A 79 4.20 -11.29 4.01
CA GLY A 79 3.16 -11.79 4.91
C GLY A 79 2.21 -10.71 5.45
N GLY A 80 2.56 -9.42 5.35
CA GLY A 80 1.80 -8.33 5.95
C GLY A 80 0.43 -8.06 5.32
N CYS A 81 0.32 -8.15 3.98
CA CYS A 81 -0.92 -7.80 3.29
C CYS A 81 -1.98 -8.90 3.29
N TRP A 82 -1.58 -10.15 3.53
CA TRP A 82 -2.46 -11.33 3.49
C TRP A 82 -3.17 -11.64 2.15
N SER A 83 -2.86 -10.95 1.05
CA SER A 83 -3.50 -11.25 -0.25
C SER A 83 -3.21 -12.64 -0.81
N CYS A 84 -2.14 -13.30 -0.35
CA CYS A 84 -1.77 -14.67 -0.71
C CYS A 84 -2.30 -15.70 0.30
N GLU A 85 -3.37 -15.37 1.02
CA GLU A 85 -3.98 -16.25 2.00
C GLU A 85 -4.50 -17.54 1.36
N VAL A 86 -4.25 -18.66 2.04
CA VAL A 86 -4.74 -20.00 1.71
C VAL A 86 -5.16 -20.68 3.01
N ILE A 87 -5.99 -21.71 2.95
CA ILE A 87 -6.34 -22.48 4.16
C ILE A 87 -5.27 -23.56 4.35
N ILE A 88 -4.60 -23.55 5.51
CA ILE A 88 -3.56 -24.49 5.90
C ILE A 88 -4.03 -25.20 7.17
N ASN A 89 -4.22 -26.52 7.09
CA ASN A 89 -4.72 -27.35 8.20
C ASN A 89 -6.01 -26.79 8.83
N GLY A 90 -6.89 -26.24 8.00
CA GLY A 90 -8.18 -25.65 8.42
C GLY A 90 -8.12 -24.17 8.83
N GLU A 91 -6.95 -23.54 8.82
CA GLU A 91 -6.77 -22.13 9.23
C GLU A 91 -6.28 -21.26 8.08
N LEU A 92 -6.82 -20.05 7.95
CA LEU A 92 -6.38 -19.08 6.95
C LEU A 92 -4.98 -18.54 7.31
N LYS A 93 -4.00 -18.66 6.40
CA LYS A 93 -2.61 -18.25 6.61
C LYS A 93 -1.96 -17.70 5.33
N PRO A 94 -1.01 -16.75 5.42
CA PRO A 94 -0.32 -16.20 4.26
C PRO A 94 0.73 -17.18 3.72
N SER A 95 0.50 -17.70 2.52
CA SER A 95 1.39 -18.70 1.89
C SER A 95 2.84 -18.23 1.69
N CYS A 96 3.07 -16.92 1.50
CA CYS A 96 4.40 -16.38 1.17
C CYS A 96 5.43 -16.47 2.29
N VAL A 97 5.01 -16.64 3.55
CA VAL A 97 5.91 -16.72 4.72
C VAL A 97 5.73 -17.97 5.55
N THR A 98 4.61 -18.69 5.40
CA THR A 98 4.38 -19.96 6.10
C THR A 98 5.29 -21.06 5.56
N PRO A 99 6.12 -21.72 6.40
CA PRO A 99 6.90 -22.88 6.01
C PRO A 99 6.02 -24.08 5.63
N VAL A 100 6.48 -24.93 4.72
CA VAL A 100 5.88 -26.26 4.55
C VAL A 100 6.30 -27.22 5.65
N GLU A 101 5.37 -28.11 6.04
CA GLU A 101 5.59 -29.17 7.03
C GLU A 101 5.00 -30.50 6.54
N GLU A 102 5.51 -31.62 7.06
CA GLU A 102 5.02 -32.96 6.72
C GLU A 102 3.53 -33.12 7.05
N GLY A 103 2.76 -33.67 6.10
CA GLY A 103 1.34 -33.93 6.26
C GLY A 103 0.44 -32.70 6.14
N MET A 104 1.00 -31.53 5.78
CA MET A 104 0.23 -30.29 5.66
C MET A 104 -0.85 -30.39 4.58
N ALA A 105 -2.08 -29.98 4.92
CA ALA A 105 -3.21 -29.87 4.00
C ALA A 105 -3.44 -28.41 3.62
N ILE A 106 -3.42 -28.11 2.34
CA ILE A 106 -3.51 -26.76 1.76
C ILE A 106 -4.71 -26.71 0.82
N ILE A 107 -5.60 -25.75 1.04
CA ILE A 107 -6.72 -25.44 0.14
C ILE A 107 -6.49 -24.05 -0.45
N THR A 108 -6.43 -24.02 -1.78
CA THR A 108 -6.28 -22.81 -2.60
C THR A 108 -7.57 -22.43 -3.31
N ASP A 109 -8.61 -23.26 -3.17
CA ASP A 109 -9.93 -23.00 -3.72
C ASP A 109 -10.52 -21.71 -3.14
N ARG A 110 -11.00 -20.85 -4.04
CA ARG A 110 -11.48 -19.51 -3.70
C ARG A 110 -12.78 -19.55 -2.94
N GLU A 111 -13.71 -20.42 -3.34
CA GLU A 111 -15.01 -20.51 -2.70
C GLU A 111 -14.86 -20.97 -1.24
N GLU A 112 -13.93 -21.90 -0.97
CA GLU A 112 -13.58 -22.30 0.40
C GLU A 112 -12.89 -21.18 1.18
N ILE A 113 -11.94 -20.47 0.57
CA ILE A 113 -11.26 -19.32 1.21
C ILE A 113 -12.25 -18.19 1.55
N GLU A 114 -13.26 -17.97 0.71
CA GLU A 114 -14.29 -16.94 0.89
C GLU A 114 -15.30 -17.23 2.01
N LYS A 115 -15.41 -18.49 2.46
CA LYS A 115 -16.17 -18.82 3.67
C LYS A 115 -15.47 -18.36 4.96
N SER A 116 -14.16 -18.15 4.89
CA SER A 116 -13.36 -17.65 6.01
C SER A 116 -13.31 -16.12 5.98
N GLU A 117 -13.44 -15.48 7.15
CA GLU A 117 -13.29 -14.03 7.27
C GLU A 117 -11.86 -13.61 6.89
N PRO A 118 -11.68 -12.60 6.00
CA PRO A 118 -10.34 -12.17 5.60
C PRO A 118 -9.57 -11.63 6.78
N LYS A 119 -8.25 -11.75 6.69
CA LYS A 119 -7.33 -11.27 7.71
C LYS A 119 -6.32 -10.33 7.08
N ARG A 120 -5.84 -9.37 7.88
CA ARG A 120 -4.74 -8.48 7.48
C ARG A 120 -4.07 -7.91 8.71
N ILE A 121 -2.76 -7.75 8.64
CA ILE A 121 -2.02 -7.04 9.68
C ILE A 121 -2.21 -5.53 9.48
N VAL A 122 -2.79 -4.88 10.49
CA VAL A 122 -2.93 -3.43 10.61
C VAL A 122 -2.53 -3.03 12.03
N SER A 123 -1.78 -1.94 12.18
CA SER A 123 -1.22 -1.54 13.46
C SER A 123 -1.25 -0.02 13.67
N ASN A 124 -0.73 0.42 14.81
CA ASN A 124 -0.47 1.82 15.15
C ASN A 124 -1.70 2.73 14.98
N PHE A 125 -2.83 2.32 15.56
CA PHE A 125 -4.04 3.13 15.63
C PHE A 125 -3.78 4.34 16.53
N GLN A 126 -3.76 5.55 15.96
CA GLN A 126 -3.40 6.76 16.70
C GLN A 126 -3.97 8.03 16.09
N GLY A 127 -3.97 9.12 16.85
CA GLY A 127 -4.27 10.45 16.34
C GLY A 127 -3.20 10.92 15.35
N HIS A 128 -3.63 11.57 14.28
CA HIS A 128 -2.78 12.09 13.21
C HIS A 128 -3.03 13.58 13.01
N ALA A 129 -2.01 14.39 13.30
CA ALA A 129 -2.13 15.85 13.30
C ALA A 129 -1.94 16.50 11.92
N VAL A 130 -1.24 15.81 11.01
CA VAL A 130 -0.89 16.36 9.68
C VAL A 130 -1.89 15.92 8.60
N GLY A 131 -2.51 14.76 8.79
CA GLY A 131 -3.38 14.15 7.78
C GLY A 131 -2.60 13.55 6.61
N GLY A 132 -3.17 12.53 5.96
CA GLY A 132 -2.64 12.00 4.71
C GLY A 132 -2.81 12.93 3.50
N VAL A 133 -2.57 12.40 2.30
CA VAL A 133 -2.62 13.19 1.06
C VAL A 133 -4.05 13.56 0.69
N GLY A 134 -5.00 12.65 0.92
CA GLY A 134 -6.43 12.87 0.74
C GLY A 134 -7.08 13.64 1.90
N THR A 135 -6.32 14.22 2.82
CA THR A 135 -6.88 15.16 3.81
C THR A 135 -6.98 16.56 3.20
N PRO A 136 -8.16 17.21 3.19
CA PRO A 136 -8.33 18.55 2.63
C PRO A 136 -7.42 19.61 3.26
N TYR A 137 -6.84 20.49 2.43
CA TYR A 137 -5.87 21.49 2.87
C TYR A 137 -6.42 22.47 3.91
N TRP A 138 -7.72 22.77 3.86
CA TRP A 138 -8.35 23.68 4.83
C TRP A 138 -8.51 23.06 6.24
N LEU A 139 -8.34 21.74 6.37
CA LEU A 139 -8.26 21.06 7.66
C LEU A 139 -6.82 20.93 8.15
N LYS A 140 -5.83 21.02 7.25
CA LYS A 140 -4.43 20.82 7.58
C LYS A 140 -3.90 22.01 8.40
N PRO A 141 -3.13 21.74 9.47
CA PRO A 141 -2.65 22.80 10.33
C PRO A 141 -1.64 23.70 9.61
N ARG A 142 -1.78 25.03 9.76
CA ARG A 142 -0.83 26.01 9.23
C ARG A 142 0.43 26.15 10.10
N SER A 143 0.42 25.63 11.33
CA SER A 143 1.56 25.58 12.26
C SER A 143 1.46 24.35 13.18
N PHE A 144 2.57 23.92 13.78
CA PHE A 144 2.66 22.71 14.63
C PHE A 144 1.80 22.70 15.91
N SER A 145 1.02 23.74 16.20
CA SER A 145 0.29 23.94 17.46
C SER A 145 -1.17 23.49 17.44
N CYS A 146 -1.54 22.52 16.59
CA CYS A 146 -2.92 22.09 16.40
C CYS A 146 -3.14 20.65 16.88
N GLY A 147 -4.35 20.36 17.39
CA GLY A 147 -4.75 19.01 17.76
C GLY A 147 -4.83 18.04 16.57
N PHE A 148 -5.20 16.80 16.84
CA PHE A 148 -5.36 15.78 15.81
C PHE A 148 -6.51 16.12 14.85
N ILE A 149 -6.33 15.87 13.55
CA ILE A 149 -7.35 16.15 12.51
C ILE A 149 -7.98 14.87 11.97
N GLU A 150 -7.33 13.73 12.17
CA GLU A 150 -7.85 12.40 11.89
C GLU A 150 -7.24 11.38 12.85
N VAL A 151 -7.81 10.18 12.88
CA VAL A 151 -7.15 8.98 13.41
C VAL A 151 -6.68 8.12 12.26
N VAL A 152 -5.55 7.45 12.40
CA VAL A 152 -4.95 6.63 11.35
C VAL A 152 -4.61 5.25 11.88
N CYS A 153 -4.73 4.23 11.02
CA CYS A 153 -4.10 2.93 11.19
C CYS A 153 -3.24 2.63 9.97
N PHE A 154 -2.24 1.78 10.16
CA PHE A 154 -1.25 1.48 9.13
C PHE A 154 -1.35 0.02 8.69
N ALA A 155 -1.61 -0.17 7.41
CA ALA A 155 -1.68 -1.45 6.77
C ALA A 155 -0.28 -2.00 6.49
N HIS A 156 -0.05 -3.27 6.80
CA HIS A 156 1.20 -3.95 6.52
C HIS A 156 1.21 -4.54 5.11
N GLY A 157 2.41 -4.78 4.59
CA GLY A 157 2.66 -5.27 3.24
C GLY A 157 2.56 -4.16 2.19
N CYS A 158 3.55 -4.09 1.30
CA CYS A 158 3.56 -3.20 0.15
C CYS A 158 4.11 -3.93 -1.09
N ILE A 159 3.55 -3.64 -2.26
CA ILE A 159 4.04 -4.17 -3.54
C ILE A 159 5.32 -3.46 -3.99
N LEU A 160 5.52 -2.21 -3.57
CA LEU A 160 6.71 -1.42 -3.88
C LEU A 160 7.88 -1.72 -2.94
N ARG A 161 9.09 -1.32 -3.34
CA ARG A 161 10.37 -1.49 -2.62
C ARG A 161 11.08 -0.14 -2.47
N CYS A 162 10.31 0.92 -2.18
CA CYS A 162 10.81 2.30 -2.18
C CYS A 162 11.99 2.42 -1.21
N PRO A 163 13.19 2.81 -1.68
CA PRO A 163 14.37 2.87 -0.83
C PRO A 163 14.28 4.02 0.18
N THR A 164 13.39 4.99 -0.04
CA THR A 164 13.04 6.11 0.88
C THR A 164 11.74 5.86 1.67
N CYS A 165 11.24 4.61 1.76
CA CYS A 165 9.98 4.34 2.46
C CYS A 165 10.04 4.81 3.92
N GLN A 166 9.23 5.80 4.29
CA GLN A 166 9.18 6.30 5.67
C GLN A 166 8.45 5.34 6.62
N ASN A 167 7.57 4.50 6.06
CA ASN A 167 6.82 3.48 6.78
C ASN A 167 7.45 2.08 6.67
N TRP A 168 8.75 1.97 6.34
CA TRP A 168 9.41 0.69 6.01
C TRP A 168 9.21 -0.38 7.11
N ALA A 169 9.28 0.02 8.38
CA ALA A 169 9.12 -0.87 9.52
C ALA A 169 7.71 -1.47 9.63
N ILE A 170 6.71 -0.84 9.01
CA ILE A 170 5.33 -1.32 8.92
C ILE A 170 5.12 -2.04 7.58
N ALA A 171 5.52 -1.42 6.48
CA ALA A 171 5.31 -1.91 5.11
C ALA A 171 5.91 -3.30 4.88
N TYR A 172 7.02 -3.63 5.54
CA TYR A 172 7.74 -4.89 5.36
C TYR A 172 7.73 -5.80 6.61
N SER A 173 6.97 -5.44 7.65
CA SER A 173 6.77 -6.28 8.84
C SER A 173 5.54 -7.19 8.70
N ALA A 174 5.62 -8.35 9.33
CA ALA A 174 4.50 -9.26 9.59
C ALA A 174 4.59 -9.86 11.00
N ALA A 175 5.06 -9.06 11.96
CA ALA A 175 5.31 -9.49 13.34
C ALA A 175 4.05 -9.43 14.22
N GLU A 176 3.07 -8.61 13.84
CA GLU A 176 1.84 -8.39 14.60
C GLU A 176 0.74 -9.39 14.19
N ASP A 177 -0.23 -9.58 15.09
CA ASP A 177 -1.40 -10.42 14.81
C ASP A 177 -2.33 -9.76 13.78
N PRO A 178 -2.86 -10.53 12.82
CA PRO A 178 -3.78 -10.00 11.83
C PRO A 178 -5.16 -9.75 12.45
N LEU A 179 -5.82 -8.67 12.03
CA LEU A 179 -7.19 -8.36 12.41
C LEU A 179 -8.16 -8.75 11.31
N SER A 180 -9.39 -9.06 11.73
CA SER A 180 -10.54 -9.06 10.84
C SER A 180 -10.90 -7.63 10.44
N PRO A 181 -11.66 -7.45 9.34
CA PRO A 181 -12.30 -6.18 9.02
C PRO A 181 -13.06 -5.55 10.21
N ARG A 182 -13.85 -6.36 10.90
CA ARG A 182 -14.71 -5.92 12.00
C ARG A 182 -13.91 -5.48 13.21
N ASP A 183 -12.88 -6.23 13.58
CA ASP A 183 -12.06 -5.93 14.76
C ASP A 183 -11.22 -4.67 14.51
N ALA A 184 -10.63 -4.53 13.31
CA ALA A 184 -9.95 -3.30 12.93
C ALA A 184 -10.89 -2.09 12.93
N ALA A 185 -12.12 -2.23 12.41
CA ALA A 185 -13.11 -1.16 12.40
C ALA A 185 -13.55 -0.74 13.81
N ARG A 186 -13.67 -1.70 14.75
CA ARG A 186 -13.95 -1.42 16.17
C ARG A 186 -12.85 -0.60 16.83
N VAL A 187 -11.58 -0.99 16.64
CA VAL A 187 -10.44 -0.25 17.19
C VAL A 187 -10.40 1.16 16.60
N MET A 188 -10.54 1.29 15.29
CA MET A 188 -10.58 2.61 14.63
C MET A 188 -11.71 3.51 15.14
N SER A 189 -12.92 2.95 15.30
CA SER A 189 -14.08 3.70 15.79
C SER A 189 -13.89 4.14 17.25
N TYR A 190 -13.28 3.29 18.07
CA TYR A 190 -12.92 3.65 19.44
C TYR A 190 -11.90 4.80 19.46
N GLU A 191 -10.84 4.72 18.66
CA GLU A 191 -9.84 5.78 18.57
C GLU A 191 -10.43 7.09 18.05
N ARG A 192 -11.32 7.04 17.04
CA ARG A 192 -12.06 8.22 16.56
C ARG A 192 -12.75 8.94 17.72
N GLY A 193 -13.48 8.20 18.55
CA GLY A 193 -14.16 8.74 19.73
C GLY A 193 -13.20 9.27 20.79
N ARG A 194 -12.10 8.55 21.04
CA ARG A 194 -11.06 8.92 22.00
C ARG A 194 -10.36 10.24 21.64
N TYR A 195 -10.02 10.42 20.36
CA TYR A 195 -9.35 11.64 19.88
C TYR A 195 -10.33 12.76 19.50
N GLY A 196 -11.64 12.47 19.41
CA GLY A 196 -12.67 13.47 19.14
C GLY A 196 -12.60 14.05 17.73
N VAL A 197 -12.22 13.24 16.74
CA VAL A 197 -12.06 13.66 15.33
C VAL A 197 -13.14 13.07 14.43
N ASP A 198 -13.38 13.71 13.29
CA ASP A 198 -14.39 13.24 12.33
C ASP A 198 -13.83 12.29 11.28
N ARG A 199 -12.51 12.25 11.10
CA ARG A 199 -11.85 11.53 10.00
C ARG A 199 -11.07 10.31 10.50
N MET A 200 -11.20 9.21 9.78
CA MET A 200 -10.53 7.93 10.03
C MET A 200 -9.80 7.51 8.75
N ALA A 201 -8.48 7.35 8.83
CA ALA A 201 -7.62 7.05 7.71
C ALA A 201 -7.01 5.64 7.82
N ILE A 202 -6.90 4.96 6.68
CA ILE A 202 -6.02 3.80 6.52
C ILE A 202 -4.88 4.18 5.57
N SER A 203 -3.65 3.98 6.04
CA SER A 203 -2.41 4.33 5.32
C SER A 203 -1.34 3.25 5.54
N GLY A 204 -0.05 3.54 5.36
CA GLY A 204 1.05 2.64 5.72
C GLY A 204 1.80 2.03 4.55
N GLY A 205 1.76 0.70 4.42
CA GLY A 205 2.26 -0.05 3.28
C GLY A 205 1.45 0.28 2.02
N GLU A 206 0.84 -0.71 1.37
CA GLU A 206 -0.14 -0.43 0.32
C GLU A 206 -1.53 -0.91 0.74
N SER A 207 -2.38 0.04 1.15
CA SER A 207 -3.71 -0.21 1.73
C SER A 207 -4.63 -1.03 0.81
N THR A 208 -4.42 -1.02 -0.50
CA THR A 208 -5.33 -1.65 -1.48
C THR A 208 -4.93 -3.07 -1.91
N LEU A 209 -3.87 -3.65 -1.34
CA LEU A 209 -3.42 -5.01 -1.75
C LEU A 209 -4.42 -6.13 -1.43
N ASN A 210 -5.18 -6.03 -0.33
CA ASN A 210 -6.16 -7.03 0.07
C ASN A 210 -7.57 -6.46 -0.08
N ARG A 211 -8.14 -6.65 -1.27
CA ARG A 211 -9.44 -6.11 -1.69
C ARG A 211 -10.58 -6.57 -0.80
N ARG A 212 -10.67 -7.88 -0.51
CA ARG A 212 -11.72 -8.45 0.35
C ARG A 212 -11.68 -7.86 1.75
N TRP A 213 -10.48 -7.77 2.34
CA TRP A 213 -10.31 -7.20 3.67
C TRP A 213 -10.64 -5.70 3.69
N LEU A 214 -10.10 -4.91 2.76
CA LEU A 214 -10.30 -3.45 2.75
C LEU A 214 -11.78 -3.09 2.58
N LEU A 215 -12.47 -3.70 1.62
CA LEU A 215 -13.89 -3.43 1.39
C LEU A 215 -14.75 -3.85 2.59
N GLY A 216 -14.42 -4.98 3.23
CA GLY A 216 -15.04 -5.37 4.50
C GLY A 216 -14.81 -4.33 5.59
N PHE A 217 -13.58 -3.82 5.72
CA PHE A 217 -13.19 -2.89 6.77
C PHE A 217 -13.93 -1.56 6.61
N LEU A 218 -14.00 -1.03 5.40
CA LEU A 218 -14.72 0.21 5.09
C LEU A 218 -16.22 0.08 5.38
N ARG A 219 -16.85 -1.05 5.03
CA ARG A 219 -18.28 -1.31 5.31
C ARG A 219 -18.55 -1.36 6.81
N GLU A 220 -17.73 -2.11 7.56
CA GLU A 220 -17.84 -2.18 9.02
C GLU A 220 -17.60 -0.81 9.67
N LEU A 221 -16.61 -0.06 9.20
CA LEU A 221 -16.29 1.27 9.74
C LEU A 221 -17.43 2.26 9.50
N LYS A 222 -18.03 2.28 8.30
CA LYS A 222 -19.23 3.06 7.97
C LYS A 222 -20.43 2.63 8.81
N ASN A 223 -20.60 1.33 9.03
CA ASN A 223 -21.68 0.80 9.86
C ASN A 223 -21.60 1.25 11.32
N LEU A 224 -20.39 1.37 11.86
CA LEU A 224 -20.12 1.83 13.23
C LEU A 224 -20.17 3.36 13.38
N ASN A 225 -19.89 4.11 12.31
CA ASN A 225 -19.82 5.58 12.31
C ASN A 225 -20.83 6.17 11.31
N ARG A 226 -22.12 6.07 11.63
CA ARG A 226 -23.23 6.48 10.74
C ARG A 226 -23.54 7.97 10.75
N ASP A 227 -22.89 8.75 11.61
CA ASP A 227 -23.10 10.18 11.66
C ASP A 227 -22.53 10.87 10.42
N GLU A 228 -23.20 11.92 9.94
CA GLU A 228 -22.89 12.59 8.67
C GLU A 228 -21.50 13.26 8.63
N ARG A 229 -20.88 13.45 9.80
CA ARG A 229 -19.54 14.02 9.90
C ARG A 229 -18.45 13.00 9.67
N ALA A 230 -18.73 11.71 9.84
CA ALA A 230 -17.73 10.65 9.70
C ALA A 230 -17.14 10.65 8.28
N ARG A 231 -15.81 10.79 8.20
CA ARG A 231 -15.03 10.70 6.98
C ARG A 231 -14.11 9.49 7.02
N ILE A 232 -14.12 8.70 5.95
CA ILE A 232 -13.31 7.49 5.80
C ILE A 232 -12.32 7.72 4.66
N HIS A 233 -11.05 7.80 5.02
CA HIS A 233 -9.95 8.19 4.16
C HIS A 233 -9.07 6.98 3.82
N VAL A 234 -8.82 6.74 2.53
CA VAL A 234 -7.92 5.68 2.05
C VAL A 234 -6.70 6.31 1.37
N ASP A 235 -5.53 6.17 1.98
CA ASP A 235 -4.25 6.51 1.34
C ASP A 235 -3.69 5.28 0.59
N THR A 236 -3.19 5.50 -0.62
CA THR A 236 -2.68 4.47 -1.52
C THR A 236 -1.61 5.02 -2.48
N ASN A 237 -0.72 4.17 -2.95
CA ASN A 237 0.15 4.47 -4.10
C ASN A 237 -0.54 4.20 -5.45
N ALA A 238 -1.82 3.81 -5.46
CA ALA A 238 -2.67 3.62 -6.64
C ALA A 238 -2.23 2.55 -7.66
N VAL A 239 -1.05 1.93 -7.52
CA VAL A 239 -0.48 1.04 -8.54
C VAL A 239 -1.28 -0.24 -8.79
N VAL A 240 -2.17 -0.63 -7.86
CA VAL A 240 -3.07 -1.79 -8.01
C VAL A 240 -4.55 -1.42 -8.12
N LEU A 241 -4.88 -0.13 -8.13
CA LEU A 241 -6.25 0.32 -8.27
C LEU A 241 -6.74 0.13 -9.71
N THR A 242 -8.02 -0.18 -9.85
CA THR A 242 -8.73 -0.23 -11.13
C THR A 242 -10.00 0.61 -11.00
N PRO A 243 -10.61 1.07 -12.11
CA PRO A 243 -11.89 1.79 -12.07
C PRO A 243 -12.96 1.06 -11.25
N GLY A 244 -13.13 -0.24 -11.47
CA GLY A 244 -14.10 -1.05 -10.72
C GLY A 244 -13.77 -1.16 -9.23
N TYR A 245 -12.49 -1.23 -8.87
CA TYR A 245 -12.10 -1.24 -7.45
C TYR A 245 -12.33 0.14 -6.81
N ILE A 246 -12.07 1.24 -7.53
CA ILE A 246 -12.36 2.60 -7.05
C ILE A 246 -13.87 2.78 -6.77
N ASP A 247 -14.74 2.34 -7.68
CA ASP A 247 -16.19 2.39 -7.47
C ASP A 247 -16.61 1.55 -6.25
N GLU A 248 -16.00 0.40 -6.03
CA GLU A 248 -16.25 -0.39 -4.82
C GLU A 248 -15.79 0.30 -3.54
N LEU A 249 -14.70 1.08 -3.56
CA LEU A 249 -14.29 1.89 -2.41
C LEU A 249 -15.37 2.92 -2.06
N VAL A 250 -15.93 3.61 -3.06
CA VAL A 250 -17.08 4.54 -2.89
C VAL A 250 -18.25 3.80 -2.23
N ILE A 251 -18.66 2.66 -2.82
CA ILE A 251 -19.80 1.88 -2.36
C ILE A 251 -19.59 1.38 -0.93
N ALA A 252 -18.37 0.93 -0.61
CA ALA A 252 -18.00 0.44 0.70
C ALA A 252 -17.98 1.54 1.77
N GLY A 253 -17.80 2.81 1.38
CA GLY A 253 -17.92 3.95 2.29
C GLY A 253 -16.76 4.93 2.31
N ALA A 254 -15.76 4.77 1.44
CA ALA A 254 -14.68 5.76 1.35
C ALA A 254 -15.25 7.13 0.95
N THR A 255 -14.89 8.15 1.70
CA THR A 255 -15.27 9.55 1.43
C THR A 255 -14.11 10.38 0.91
N ASP A 256 -12.88 9.91 1.12
CA ASP A 256 -11.66 10.61 0.71
C ASP A 256 -10.62 9.58 0.25
N VAL A 257 -9.88 9.90 -0.81
CA VAL A 257 -8.76 9.09 -1.30
C VAL A 257 -7.54 9.97 -1.51
N GLY A 258 -6.42 9.57 -0.90
CA GLY A 258 -5.10 10.09 -1.19
C GLY A 258 -4.36 9.13 -2.11
N ALA A 259 -4.01 9.57 -3.31
CA ALA A 259 -3.27 8.77 -4.29
C ALA A 259 -1.91 9.39 -4.58
N ASP A 260 -0.83 8.68 -4.27
CA ASP A 260 0.53 9.11 -4.62
C ASP A 260 0.89 8.68 -6.04
N ILE A 261 1.19 9.63 -6.93
CA ILE A 261 1.87 9.35 -8.21
C ILE A 261 3.36 9.26 -7.92
N LYS A 262 4.01 8.14 -8.26
CA LYS A 262 5.45 8.00 -7.98
C LYS A 262 6.34 8.64 -9.03
N ALA A 263 5.94 8.66 -10.30
CA ALA A 263 6.71 9.29 -11.38
C ALA A 263 5.87 9.43 -12.67
N LEU A 264 6.40 10.16 -13.65
CA LEU A 264 5.92 10.12 -15.03
C LEU A 264 6.78 9.17 -15.88
N GLU A 265 8.10 9.25 -15.70
CA GLU A 265 9.07 8.48 -16.47
C GLU A 265 9.39 7.14 -15.82
N LEU A 266 9.53 6.08 -16.63
CA LEU A 266 9.76 4.73 -16.12
C LEU A 266 11.04 4.60 -15.28
N ASP A 267 12.12 5.25 -15.70
CA ASP A 267 13.40 5.17 -14.96
C ASP A 267 13.31 5.92 -13.62
N THR A 268 12.55 7.02 -13.57
CA THR A 268 12.25 7.73 -12.31
C THR A 268 11.35 6.87 -11.42
N PHE A 269 10.32 6.22 -11.99
CA PHE A 269 9.47 5.28 -11.26
C PHE A 269 10.28 4.15 -10.63
N ILE A 270 11.17 3.50 -11.38
CA ILE A 270 12.06 2.44 -10.88
C ILE A 270 12.95 2.97 -9.75
N ARG A 271 13.53 4.16 -9.91
CA ARG A 271 14.39 4.80 -8.91
C ARG A 271 13.66 5.14 -7.61
N ILE A 272 12.40 5.59 -7.69
CA ILE A 272 11.57 5.94 -6.52
C ILE A 272 10.97 4.71 -5.86
N THR A 273 10.52 3.73 -6.64
CA THR A 273 9.77 2.56 -6.15
C THR A 273 10.63 1.35 -5.85
N GLY A 274 11.86 1.29 -6.34
CA GLY A 274 12.77 0.15 -6.17
C GLY A 274 12.35 -1.12 -6.93
N ILE A 275 11.35 -1.06 -7.81
CA ILE A 275 10.93 -2.21 -8.64
C ILE A 275 11.95 -2.41 -9.77
N ARG A 276 12.81 -3.42 -9.63
CA ARG A 276 13.91 -3.70 -10.60
C ARG A 276 13.44 -4.37 -11.89
N ASP A 277 12.34 -5.11 -11.83
CA ASP A 277 11.72 -5.71 -13.03
C ASP A 277 11.05 -4.59 -13.85
N ARG A 278 11.63 -4.27 -15.00
CA ARG A 278 11.16 -3.17 -15.87
C ARG A 278 9.76 -3.41 -16.42
N GLU A 279 9.39 -4.66 -16.72
CA GLU A 279 8.06 -4.99 -17.26
C GLU A 279 6.99 -4.85 -16.18
N LEU A 280 7.29 -5.30 -14.96
CA LEU A 280 6.41 -5.05 -13.81
C LEU A 280 6.32 -3.55 -13.51
N ALA A 281 7.45 -2.84 -13.46
CA ALA A 281 7.48 -1.40 -13.19
C ALA A 281 6.62 -0.62 -14.20
N LYS A 282 6.73 -0.94 -15.48
CA LYS A 282 5.92 -0.32 -16.53
C LYS A 282 4.43 -0.57 -16.32
N LYS A 283 4.02 -1.81 -16.04
CA LYS A 283 2.61 -2.14 -15.76
C LYS A 283 2.07 -1.39 -14.55
N LEU A 284 2.84 -1.31 -13.47
CA LEU A 284 2.45 -0.59 -12.26
C LEU A 284 2.33 0.93 -12.50
N LEU A 285 3.28 1.52 -13.23
CA LEU A 285 3.23 2.93 -13.64
C LEU A 285 2.01 3.23 -14.53
N ASP A 286 1.79 2.40 -15.55
CA ASP A 286 0.65 2.55 -16.46
C ASP A 286 -0.68 2.47 -15.68
N ASN A 287 -0.78 1.52 -14.73
CA ASN A 287 -1.97 1.35 -13.92
C ASN A 287 -2.18 2.48 -12.90
N GLU A 288 -1.11 2.98 -12.26
CA GLU A 288 -1.13 4.15 -11.37
C GLU A 288 -1.76 5.36 -12.08
N TRP A 289 -1.29 5.68 -13.29
CA TRP A 289 -1.82 6.81 -14.06
C TRP A 289 -3.26 6.60 -14.54
N LYS A 290 -3.66 5.37 -14.90
CA LYS A 290 -5.06 5.05 -15.21
C LYS A 290 -5.96 5.25 -13.99
N ALA A 291 -5.54 4.77 -12.83
CA ALA A 291 -6.28 4.88 -11.58
C ALA A 291 -6.44 6.34 -11.14
N VAL A 292 -5.34 7.12 -11.18
CA VAL A 292 -5.38 8.55 -10.82
C VAL A 292 -6.25 9.35 -11.77
N LYS A 293 -6.19 9.09 -13.08
CA LYS A 293 -7.10 9.71 -14.04
C LYS A 293 -8.56 9.43 -13.66
N TYR A 294 -8.90 8.16 -13.38
CA TYR A 294 -10.26 7.78 -13.01
C TYR A 294 -10.72 8.45 -11.71
N LEU A 295 -9.86 8.53 -10.70
CA LEU A 295 -10.15 9.23 -9.44
C LEU A 295 -10.48 10.71 -9.69
N ILE A 296 -9.67 11.41 -10.48
CA ILE A 296 -9.86 12.83 -10.77
C ILE A 296 -11.14 13.08 -11.57
N GLU A 297 -11.41 12.26 -12.58
CA GLU A 297 -12.64 12.37 -13.40
C GLU A 297 -13.92 12.03 -12.62
N ASN A 298 -13.80 11.38 -11.45
CA ASN A 298 -14.91 11.01 -10.56
C ASN A 298 -14.84 11.70 -9.18
N ALA A 299 -14.19 12.87 -9.10
CA ALA A 299 -14.00 13.61 -7.84
C ALA A 299 -15.31 14.18 -7.25
N ASP A 300 -16.45 14.06 -7.94
CA ASP A 300 -17.78 14.38 -7.41
C ASP A 300 -18.26 13.34 -6.38
N LYS A 301 -17.74 12.10 -6.43
CA LYS A 301 -18.12 11.00 -5.54
C LYS A 301 -17.40 11.02 -4.19
N MET A 302 -16.21 11.61 -4.13
CA MET A 302 -15.34 11.62 -2.95
C MET A 302 -14.29 12.73 -3.05
N PHE A 303 -13.73 13.15 -1.92
CA PHE A 303 -12.60 14.08 -1.93
C PHE A 303 -11.32 13.38 -2.43
N ILE A 304 -10.59 14.01 -3.35
CA ILE A 304 -9.36 13.46 -3.94
C ILE A 304 -8.18 14.38 -3.62
N GLY A 305 -7.11 13.79 -3.09
CA GLY A 305 -5.79 14.42 -3.03
C GLY A 305 -4.77 13.61 -3.81
N ILE A 306 -3.90 14.29 -4.56
CA ILE A 306 -2.82 13.68 -5.33
C ILE A 306 -1.47 14.03 -4.71
N GLY A 307 -0.67 13.02 -4.38
CA GLY A 307 0.66 13.17 -3.82
C GLY A 307 1.72 13.11 -4.91
N ILE A 308 2.67 14.03 -4.91
CA ILE A 308 3.83 14.02 -5.81
C ILE A 308 5.10 14.03 -4.95
N PRO A 309 5.94 12.99 -5.00
CA PRO A 309 7.19 12.97 -4.25
C PRO A 309 8.18 13.97 -4.86
N TYR A 310 8.92 14.68 -4.02
CA TYR A 310 10.04 15.50 -4.48
C TYR A 310 11.30 15.27 -3.64
N ASN A 311 12.39 15.00 -4.34
CA ASN A 311 13.76 15.13 -3.89
C ASN A 311 14.63 15.28 -5.15
N GLU A 312 15.55 16.24 -5.16
CA GLU A 312 16.42 16.51 -6.32
C GLU A 312 17.23 15.29 -6.78
N ALA A 313 17.53 14.34 -5.87
CA ALA A 313 18.24 13.10 -6.18
C ALA A 313 17.35 11.99 -6.77
N LEU A 314 16.04 12.22 -6.86
CA LEU A 314 15.05 11.21 -7.29
C LEU A 314 14.32 11.61 -8.57
N ILE A 315 13.85 12.85 -8.65
CA ILE A 315 12.99 13.38 -9.72
C ILE A 315 13.38 14.82 -10.03
N SER A 316 13.37 15.19 -11.32
CA SER A 316 13.69 16.55 -11.76
C SER A 316 12.48 17.48 -11.63
N LEU A 317 12.73 18.78 -11.54
CA LEU A 317 11.65 19.78 -11.60
C LEU A 317 10.91 19.75 -12.95
N ASP A 318 11.60 19.43 -14.05
CA ASP A 318 10.97 19.28 -15.37
C ASP A 318 9.94 18.14 -15.37
N GLU A 319 10.26 17.00 -14.75
CA GLU A 319 9.32 15.88 -14.65
C GLU A 319 8.15 16.25 -13.70
N VAL A 320 8.42 16.95 -12.60
CA VAL A 320 7.37 17.48 -11.70
C VAL A 320 6.43 18.42 -12.45
N TYR A 321 6.96 19.33 -13.28
CA TYR A 321 6.15 20.21 -14.13
C TYR A 321 5.25 19.40 -15.08
N GLN A 322 5.80 18.38 -15.74
CA GLN A 322 5.03 17.53 -16.66
C GLN A 322 3.95 16.69 -15.96
N ILE A 323 4.23 16.20 -14.75
CA ILE A 323 3.21 15.57 -13.89
C ILE A 323 2.09 16.57 -13.62
N GLY A 324 2.43 17.78 -13.19
CA GLY A 324 1.47 18.83 -12.90
C GLY A 324 0.63 19.23 -14.13
N GLU A 325 1.26 19.38 -15.29
CA GLU A 325 0.59 19.70 -16.55
C GLU A 325 -0.41 18.59 -16.93
N ARG A 326 -0.01 17.33 -16.78
CA ARG A 326 -0.87 16.17 -17.05
C ARG A 326 -2.09 16.12 -16.13
N ILE A 327 -1.92 16.40 -14.84
CA ILE A 327 -3.03 16.48 -13.87
C ILE A 327 -3.94 17.67 -14.18
N ALA A 328 -3.37 18.84 -14.45
CA ALA A 328 -4.12 20.07 -14.73
C ALA A 328 -5.02 19.95 -15.97
N ARG A 329 -4.63 19.12 -16.95
CA ARG A 329 -5.49 18.79 -18.11
C ARG A 329 -6.75 18.02 -17.73
N TRP A 330 -6.77 17.30 -16.61
CA TRP A 330 -7.94 16.58 -16.11
C TRP A 330 -8.74 17.41 -15.12
N SER A 331 -8.06 18.00 -14.14
CA SER A 331 -8.67 18.93 -13.19
C SER A 331 -7.60 19.87 -12.62
N PRO A 332 -7.63 21.17 -12.96
CA PRO A 332 -6.71 22.14 -12.36
C PRO A 332 -7.03 22.45 -10.88
N ASP A 333 -8.24 22.12 -10.40
CA ASP A 333 -8.68 22.41 -9.03
C ASP A 333 -8.45 21.25 -8.05
N VAL A 334 -8.04 20.07 -8.53
CA VAL A 334 -7.75 18.94 -7.65
C VAL A 334 -6.60 19.30 -6.71
N GLN A 335 -6.70 18.89 -5.44
CA GLN A 335 -5.63 19.12 -4.49
C GLN A 335 -4.40 18.29 -4.89
N VAL A 336 -3.28 18.98 -5.07
CA VAL A 336 -1.96 18.38 -5.30
C VAL A 336 -1.05 18.70 -4.13
N CYS A 337 -0.46 17.68 -3.53
CA CYS A 337 0.44 17.76 -2.39
C CYS A 337 1.84 17.32 -2.80
N ALA A 338 2.78 18.25 -2.88
CA ALA A 338 4.20 17.91 -3.01
C ALA A 338 4.75 17.41 -1.66
N ILE A 339 5.36 16.23 -1.65
CA ILE A 339 5.85 15.53 -0.47
C ILE A 339 7.38 15.59 -0.44
N ASP A 340 7.96 16.09 0.64
CA ASP A 340 9.41 16.21 0.81
C ASP A 340 10.05 14.84 1.10
N TYR A 341 10.44 14.13 0.04
CA TYR A 341 11.13 12.86 0.19
C TYR A 341 12.48 13.09 0.90
N ARG A 342 12.64 12.44 2.03
CA ARG A 342 13.77 12.64 2.96
C ARG A 342 14.58 11.35 3.13
N PRO A 343 15.80 11.44 3.69
CA PRO A 343 16.58 10.27 4.09
C PRO A 343 15.75 9.30 4.91
N ALA A 344 15.60 8.08 4.41
CA ALA A 344 14.86 7.03 5.07
C ALA A 344 15.32 5.66 4.56
N PHE A 345 15.12 4.65 5.40
CA PHE A 345 15.28 3.23 5.10
C PHE A 345 16.63 2.83 4.48
N ARG A 346 16.73 2.78 3.14
CA ARG A 346 17.93 2.38 2.40
C ARG A 346 18.59 3.52 1.65
N LYS A 347 17.95 4.68 1.62
CA LYS A 347 18.43 5.87 0.91
C LYS A 347 18.71 7.00 1.90
N MET A 348 19.71 6.78 2.75
CA MET A 348 20.08 7.69 3.83
C MET A 348 21.03 8.80 3.37
N GLU A 349 21.63 8.66 2.18
CA GLU A 349 22.65 9.53 1.62
C GLU A 349 22.11 10.77 0.89
N ILE A 350 20.80 10.88 0.69
CA ILE A 350 20.17 12.04 0.06
C ILE A 350 20.05 13.22 1.03
N ARG A 351 19.84 14.42 0.52
CA ARG A 351 19.53 15.60 1.34
C ARG A 351 18.02 15.74 1.47
N LYS A 352 17.51 16.06 2.66
CA LYS A 352 16.10 16.45 2.80
C LYS A 352 15.87 17.82 2.09
N PRO A 353 14.84 17.96 1.23
CA PRO A 353 14.46 19.26 0.68
C PRO A 353 14.18 20.26 1.81
N ASN A 354 14.74 21.46 1.70
CA ASN A 354 14.47 22.53 2.66
C ASN A 354 13.22 23.33 2.25
N TYR A 355 12.86 24.34 3.03
CA TYR A 355 11.70 25.19 2.73
C TYR A 355 11.79 25.87 1.35
N GLU A 356 12.96 26.41 0.97
CA GLU A 356 13.15 27.08 -0.33
C GLU A 356 13.03 26.12 -1.52
N ASP A 357 13.51 24.87 -1.36
CA ASP A 357 13.35 23.83 -2.37
C ASP A 357 11.87 23.54 -2.62
N MET A 358 11.09 23.39 -1.54
CA MET A 358 9.66 23.11 -1.64
C MET A 358 8.85 24.32 -2.13
N GLN A 359 9.30 25.55 -1.86
CA GLN A 359 8.73 26.74 -2.50
C GLN A 359 8.94 26.74 -4.02
N LYS A 360 10.13 26.36 -4.50
CA LYS A 360 10.39 26.21 -5.94
C LYS A 360 9.47 25.15 -6.56
N VAL A 361 9.30 24.01 -5.89
CA VAL A 361 8.37 22.96 -6.33
C VAL A 361 6.93 23.47 -6.42
N LYS A 362 6.48 24.27 -5.44
CA LYS A 362 5.14 24.88 -5.49
C LYS A 362 4.97 25.71 -6.76
N VAL A 363 5.90 26.63 -7.03
CA VAL A 363 5.87 27.50 -8.21
C VAL A 363 5.83 26.67 -9.49
N VAL A 364 6.67 25.63 -9.59
CA VAL A 364 6.70 24.72 -10.75
C VAL A 364 5.35 24.04 -10.99
N LEU A 365 4.67 23.57 -9.93
CA LEU A 365 3.35 22.94 -10.03
C LEU A 365 2.24 23.94 -10.33
N GLU A 366 2.33 25.18 -9.84
CA GLU A 366 1.37 26.24 -10.17
C GLU A 366 1.51 26.69 -11.62
N ASP A 367 2.76 26.87 -12.09
CA ASP A 367 3.08 27.23 -13.47
C ASP A 367 2.63 26.16 -14.47
N SER A 368 2.48 24.90 -14.05
CA SER A 368 1.92 23.84 -14.87
C SER A 368 0.39 23.90 -15.04
N GLY A 369 -0.27 24.87 -14.39
CA GLY A 369 -1.71 25.12 -14.48
C GLY A 369 -2.56 24.59 -13.32
N LEU A 370 -1.94 24.04 -12.27
CA LEU A 370 -2.66 23.62 -11.06
C LEU A 370 -2.99 24.84 -10.18
N ARG A 371 -4.17 24.84 -9.56
CA ARG A 371 -4.65 25.93 -8.70
C ARG A 371 -4.71 25.59 -7.21
N CYS A 372 -4.68 24.30 -6.86
CA CYS A 372 -4.75 23.84 -5.48
C CYS A 372 -3.48 23.06 -5.12
N VAL A 373 -2.35 23.76 -5.01
CA VAL A 373 -1.04 23.17 -4.71
C VAL A 373 -0.67 23.41 -3.26
N ILE A 374 -0.37 22.33 -2.53
CA ILE A 374 0.23 22.37 -1.21
C ILE A 374 1.59 21.68 -1.19
N CYS A 375 2.48 22.09 -0.30
CA CYS A 375 3.80 21.49 -0.17
C CYS A 375 4.13 21.18 1.29
N GLN A 376 4.57 19.96 1.57
CA GLN A 376 5.12 19.58 2.87
C GLN A 376 6.51 20.19 3.06
N THR A 377 6.78 20.68 4.26
CA THR A 377 8.05 21.31 4.63
C THR A 377 8.42 20.95 6.06
N GLU A 378 9.65 21.26 6.47
CA GLU A 378 10.07 21.14 7.86
C GLU A 378 9.30 22.04 8.84
N PHE A 379 8.62 23.08 8.34
CA PHE A 379 7.84 24.03 9.14
C PHE A 379 6.33 23.76 9.11
N GLY A 380 5.89 22.66 8.48
CA GLY A 380 4.47 22.36 8.25
C GLY A 380 4.15 22.38 6.76
N ILE A 381 3.07 23.07 6.37
CA ILE A 381 2.55 23.02 4.99
C ILE A 381 2.48 24.43 4.39
N ILE A 382 2.99 24.56 3.16
CA ILE A 382 2.68 25.72 2.31
C ILE A 382 1.31 25.45 1.69
N GLY A 383 0.33 26.31 1.98
CA GLY A 383 -1.03 26.19 1.45
C GLY A 383 -1.17 26.72 0.02
N PRO A 384 -2.35 26.54 -0.61
CA PRO A 384 -2.64 27.07 -1.94
C PRO A 384 -2.45 28.58 -2.02
#